data_AF-A0A2E6QLE4-F1
#
_entry.id   AF-A0A2E6QLE4-F1
#
_cell.length_a   1.000
_cell.length_b   1.000
_cell.length_c   1.000
_cell.angle_alpha   90.00
_cell.angle_beta   90.00
_cell.angle_gamma   90.00
#
_symmetry.space_group_name_H-M   'P 1'
#
loop_
_entity.id
_entity.type
_entity.pdbx_description
1 polymer ?
#
loop_
_entity_poly.entity_id
_entity_poly.type
_entity_poly.pdbx_seq_one_letter_code
_entity_poly.pdbx_strand_id
1 'polypeptide(L)'
;MSLTMAPQSPEMEALRGRLLATTLNHVPFDGWSERALRNGAADAGVELEDALRAFPAGIRDVLDYFVADADQRMIEELERRDLASMRIRDRIAVAIRVRLEQNAAHREAIRQAIAQQILPTNGPRSMRSLYRTVDAMWYAAGDTATDFNFYTKRALLAGVYTSTLLYWLDDDSPDFEDSWAFLDRRIENVMGIEKAKARIKRFVSHAPKPLDRNPFRHRRV
;
A
#
# COMPACT_ATOMS: atom_id res chain seq x y z
N MET A 1 15.71 -10.66 2.18
CA MET A 1 15.28 -11.98 2.66
C MET A 1 13.75 -12.00 2.60
N SER A 2 13.23 -12.30 1.41
CA SER A 2 11.80 -12.37 1.13
C SER A 2 11.29 -13.70 1.63
N LEU A 3 10.44 -13.68 2.66
CA LEU A 3 9.55 -14.80 2.96
C LEU A 3 8.45 -14.78 1.90
N THR A 4 8.79 -15.23 0.69
CA THR A 4 7.78 -15.69 -0.25
C THR A 4 7.19 -16.94 0.39
N MET A 5 5.95 -16.85 0.88
CA MET A 5 5.20 -18.04 1.23
C MET A 5 5.23 -18.95 -0.01
N ALA A 6 5.72 -20.18 0.15
CA ALA A 6 5.67 -21.17 -0.92
C ALA A 6 4.23 -21.23 -1.48
N PRO A 7 4.02 -21.42 -2.79
CA PRO A 7 2.68 -21.55 -3.35
C PRO A 7 1.98 -22.71 -2.61
N GLN A 8 0.97 -22.36 -1.82
CA GLN A 8 0.19 -23.33 -1.05
C GLN A 8 -0.75 -24.06 -2.01
N SER A 9 -1.24 -25.25 -1.63
CA SER A 9 -2.18 -25.98 -2.49
C SER A 9 -3.42 -25.11 -2.77
N PRO A 10 -4.03 -25.21 -3.96
CA PRO A 10 -5.27 -24.48 -4.29
C PRO A 10 -6.38 -24.67 -3.24
N GLU A 11 -6.41 -25.83 -2.59
CA GLU A 11 -7.31 -26.17 -1.49
C GLU A 11 -7.09 -25.29 -0.25
N MET A 12 -5.82 -25.05 0.11
CA MET A 12 -5.47 -24.20 1.25
C MET A 12 -5.79 -22.74 0.97
N GLU A 13 -5.54 -22.27 -0.26
CA GLU A 13 -5.91 -20.91 -0.66
C GLU A 13 -7.43 -20.71 -0.62
N ALA A 14 -8.20 -21.68 -1.11
CA ALA A 14 -9.66 -21.66 -1.00
C ALA A 14 -10.14 -21.67 0.45
N LEU A 15 -9.47 -22.42 1.35
CA LEU A 15 -9.77 -22.40 2.78
C LEU A 15 -9.50 -21.02 3.41
N ARG A 16 -8.36 -20.41 3.12
CA ARG A 16 -7.99 -19.06 3.60
C ARG A 16 -9.00 -18.01 3.13
N GLY A 17 -9.40 -18.06 1.85
CA GLY A 17 -10.43 -17.18 1.29
C GLY A 17 -11.77 -17.32 2.00
N ARG A 18 -12.24 -18.55 2.23
CA ARG A 18 -13.48 -18.80 3.00
C ARG A 18 -13.40 -18.29 4.43
N LEU A 19 -12.31 -18.59 5.14
CA LEU A 19 -12.08 -18.14 6.52
C LEU A 19 -12.02 -16.61 6.62
N LEU A 20 -11.37 -15.93 5.67
CA LEU A 20 -11.36 -14.48 5.60
C LEU A 20 -12.78 -13.93 5.43
N ALA A 21 -13.54 -14.46 4.45
CA ALA A 21 -14.88 -13.99 4.15
C ALA A 21 -15.82 -14.10 5.35
N THR A 22 -15.80 -15.23 6.07
CA THR A 22 -16.63 -15.40 7.28
C THR A 22 -16.12 -14.58 8.45
N THR A 23 -14.80 -14.48 8.65
CA THR A 23 -14.21 -13.64 9.72
C THR A 23 -14.58 -12.16 9.54
N LEU A 24 -14.59 -11.65 8.30
CA LEU A 24 -14.94 -10.26 8.00
C LEU A 24 -16.35 -9.87 8.46
N ASN A 25 -17.28 -10.82 8.60
CA ASN A 25 -18.63 -10.55 9.13
C ASN A 25 -18.61 -10.20 10.63
N HIS A 26 -17.61 -10.68 11.37
CA HIS A 26 -17.46 -10.45 12.81
C HIS A 26 -16.59 -9.24 13.13
N VAL A 27 -15.67 -8.86 12.23
CA VAL A 27 -14.71 -7.76 12.44
C VAL A 27 -15.37 -6.42 12.81
N PRO A 28 -16.51 -5.97 12.24
CA PRO A 28 -17.12 -4.70 12.62
C PRO A 28 -17.47 -4.59 14.11
N PHE A 29 -17.77 -5.73 14.77
CA PHE A 29 -18.16 -5.76 16.18
C PHE A 29 -17.03 -6.26 17.09
N ASP A 30 -16.29 -7.27 16.64
CA ASP A 30 -15.26 -7.94 17.42
C ASP A 30 -13.85 -7.39 17.17
N GLY A 31 -13.71 -6.49 16.20
CA GLY A 31 -12.42 -6.09 15.66
C GLY A 31 -11.66 -7.25 15.04
N TRP A 32 -10.40 -6.99 14.66
CA TRP A 32 -9.46 -8.04 14.29
C TRP A 32 -8.97 -8.78 15.54
N SER A 33 -9.82 -9.63 16.12
CA SER A 33 -9.54 -10.41 17.32
C SER A 33 -9.60 -11.93 17.13
N GLU A 34 -9.05 -12.68 18.07
CA GLU A 34 -9.19 -14.15 18.14
C GLU A 34 -10.65 -14.59 18.26
N ARG A 35 -11.52 -13.73 18.81
CA ARG A 35 -12.97 -13.97 18.86
C ARG A 35 -13.56 -13.93 17.44
N ALA A 36 -13.20 -12.94 16.64
CA ALA A 36 -13.63 -12.84 15.25
C ALA A 36 -13.18 -14.05 14.42
N LEU A 37 -11.93 -14.50 14.59
CA LEU A 37 -11.42 -15.71 13.91
C LEU A 37 -12.18 -16.97 14.35
N ARG A 38 -12.42 -17.16 15.66
CA ARG A 38 -13.17 -18.31 16.15
C ARG A 38 -14.59 -18.35 15.59
N ASN A 39 -15.29 -17.22 15.61
CA ASN A 39 -16.66 -17.11 15.10
C ASN A 39 -16.68 -17.32 13.58
N GLY A 40 -15.72 -16.72 12.85
CA GLY A 40 -15.58 -16.92 11.41
C GLY A 40 -15.27 -18.38 11.03
N ALA A 41 -14.45 -19.09 11.81
CA ALA A 41 -14.18 -20.51 11.61
C ALA A 41 -15.44 -21.35 11.80
N ALA A 42 -16.21 -21.08 12.87
CA ALA A 42 -17.49 -21.75 13.12
C ALA A 42 -18.50 -21.53 11.97
N ASP A 43 -18.64 -20.29 11.48
CA ASP A 43 -19.51 -19.96 10.35
C ASP A 43 -19.06 -20.61 9.03
N ALA A 44 -17.75 -20.85 8.88
CA ALA A 44 -17.19 -21.55 7.72
C ALA A 44 -17.32 -23.08 7.81
N GLY A 45 -17.80 -23.62 8.93
CA GLY A 45 -17.80 -25.06 9.20
C GLY A 45 -16.39 -25.65 9.32
N VAL A 46 -15.44 -24.86 9.82
CA VAL A 46 -14.02 -25.22 9.96
C VAL A 46 -13.66 -25.26 11.44
N GLU A 47 -13.03 -26.35 11.88
CA GLU A 47 -12.52 -26.44 13.25
C GLU A 47 -11.43 -25.37 13.51
N LEU A 48 -11.39 -24.82 14.72
CA LEU A 48 -10.42 -23.77 15.05
C LEU A 48 -8.97 -24.22 14.85
N GLU A 49 -8.67 -25.49 15.09
CA GLU A 49 -7.34 -26.06 14.83
C GLU A 49 -6.95 -25.99 13.34
N ASP A 50 -7.90 -26.28 12.45
CA ASP A 50 -7.70 -26.20 11.00
C ASP A 50 -7.54 -24.75 10.55
N ALA A 51 -8.31 -23.83 11.14
CA ALA A 51 -8.16 -22.40 10.92
C ALA A 51 -6.78 -21.89 11.37
N LEU A 52 -6.27 -22.35 12.51
CA LEU A 52 -4.92 -22.02 13.00
C LEU A 52 -3.82 -22.71 12.18
N ARG A 53 -4.09 -23.86 11.55
CA ARG A 53 -3.17 -24.47 10.58
C ARG A 53 -3.10 -23.62 9.31
N ALA A 54 -4.22 -23.08 8.86
CA ALA A 54 -4.27 -22.14 7.75
C ALA A 54 -3.64 -20.78 8.11
N PHE A 55 -3.80 -20.32 9.35
CA PHE A 55 -3.28 -19.03 9.85
C PHE A 55 -2.51 -19.21 11.17
N PRO A 56 -1.23 -19.62 11.13
CA PRO A 56 -0.45 -19.95 12.34
C PRO A 56 -0.30 -18.83 13.36
N ALA A 57 -0.27 -17.56 12.92
CA ALA A 57 -0.25 -16.41 13.83
C ALA A 57 -1.66 -15.90 14.19
N GLY A 58 -2.68 -16.71 13.95
CA GLY A 58 -4.09 -16.41 14.23
C GLY A 58 -4.58 -15.22 13.44
N ILE A 59 -5.34 -14.34 14.11
CA ILE A 59 -6.00 -13.20 13.48
C ILE A 59 -5.03 -12.24 12.77
N ARG A 60 -3.77 -12.18 13.19
CA ARG A 60 -2.75 -11.36 12.52
C ARG A 60 -2.49 -11.83 11.09
N ASP A 61 -2.43 -13.14 10.87
CA ASP A 61 -2.24 -13.70 9.53
C ASP A 61 -3.49 -13.53 8.67
N VAL A 62 -4.69 -13.57 9.26
CA VAL A 62 -5.93 -13.22 8.57
C VAL A 62 -5.91 -11.77 8.11
N LEU A 63 -5.47 -10.83 8.96
CA LEU A 63 -5.36 -9.42 8.60
C LEU A 63 -4.32 -9.19 7.48
N ASP A 64 -3.15 -9.83 7.55
CA ASP A 64 -2.16 -9.74 6.48
C ASP A 64 -2.70 -10.32 5.17
N TYR A 65 -3.44 -11.44 5.26
CA TYR A 65 -4.08 -12.06 4.13
C TYR A 65 -5.17 -11.16 3.53
N PHE A 66 -5.97 -10.48 4.34
CA PHE A 66 -6.95 -9.48 3.88
C PHE A 66 -6.29 -8.37 3.05
N VAL A 67 -5.16 -7.84 3.51
CA VAL A 67 -4.42 -6.80 2.76
C VAL A 67 -3.81 -7.39 1.49
N ALA A 68 -3.30 -8.62 1.54
CA ALA A 68 -2.67 -9.30 0.40
C ALA A 68 -3.66 -9.67 -0.70
N ASP A 69 -4.79 -10.25 -0.34
CA ASP A 69 -5.91 -10.56 -1.22
C ASP A 69 -6.41 -9.28 -1.93
N ALA A 70 -6.58 -8.20 -1.19
CA ALA A 70 -7.04 -6.95 -1.80
C ALA A 70 -5.98 -6.30 -2.72
N ASP A 71 -4.68 -6.52 -2.49
CA ASP A 71 -3.66 -6.09 -3.45
C ASP A 71 -3.68 -6.95 -4.72
N GLN A 72 -3.94 -8.26 -4.59
CA GLN A 72 -4.07 -9.18 -5.71
C GLN A 72 -5.30 -8.85 -6.56
N ARG A 73 -6.46 -8.64 -5.95
CA ARG A 73 -7.69 -8.19 -6.64
C ARG A 73 -7.50 -6.85 -7.36
N MET A 74 -6.75 -5.92 -6.74
CA MET A 74 -6.38 -4.66 -7.39
C MET A 74 -5.54 -4.91 -8.65
N ILE A 75 -4.51 -5.77 -8.58
CA ILE A 75 -3.68 -6.10 -9.75
C ILE A 75 -4.54 -6.71 -10.87
N GLU A 76 -5.35 -7.70 -10.55
CA GLU A 76 -6.22 -8.38 -11.52
C GLU A 76 -7.21 -7.43 -12.20
N GLU A 77 -7.75 -6.47 -11.45
CA GLU A 77 -8.63 -5.44 -12.01
C GLU A 77 -7.87 -4.44 -12.88
N LEU A 78 -6.64 -4.09 -12.52
CA LEU A 78 -5.79 -3.20 -13.31
C LEU A 78 -5.33 -3.85 -14.62
N GLU A 79 -5.08 -5.15 -14.64
CA GLU A 79 -4.74 -5.91 -15.85
C GLU A 79 -5.86 -5.93 -16.90
N ARG A 80 -7.11 -5.79 -16.47
CA ARG A 80 -8.28 -5.68 -17.36
C ARG A 80 -8.45 -4.29 -17.98
N ARG A 81 -7.66 -3.31 -17.55
CA ARG A 81 -7.76 -1.91 -18.01
C ARG A 81 -6.62 -1.57 -18.97
N ASP A 82 -6.90 -0.71 -19.94
CA ASP A 82 -5.84 -0.15 -20.80
C ASP A 82 -5.07 0.96 -20.06
N LEU A 83 -4.19 0.56 -19.14
CA LEU A 83 -3.30 1.49 -18.44
C LEU A 83 -2.20 2.03 -19.36
N ALA A 84 -1.83 1.29 -20.41
CA ALA A 84 -0.72 1.63 -21.28
C ALA A 84 -0.93 2.96 -22.03
N SER A 85 -2.17 3.28 -22.39
CA SER A 85 -2.54 4.57 -23.02
C SER A 85 -2.57 5.75 -22.04
N MET A 86 -2.58 5.50 -20.73
CA MET A 86 -2.67 6.54 -19.71
C MET A 86 -1.29 7.11 -19.35
N ARG A 87 -1.25 8.37 -18.88
CA ARG A 87 -0.05 8.93 -18.24
C ARG A 87 0.17 8.25 -16.90
N ILE A 88 1.44 8.15 -16.48
CA ILE A 88 1.82 7.46 -15.23
C ILE A 88 1.03 7.93 -14.00
N ARG A 89 0.75 9.24 -13.89
CA ARG A 89 -0.01 9.81 -12.76
C ARG A 89 -1.47 9.34 -12.76
N ASP A 90 -2.06 9.19 -13.95
CA ASP A 90 -3.44 8.77 -14.11
C ASP A 90 -3.54 7.26 -13.81
N ARG A 91 -2.53 6.46 -14.19
CA ARG A 91 -2.42 5.04 -13.80
C ARG A 91 -2.38 4.86 -12.28
N ILE A 92 -1.57 5.67 -11.59
CA ILE A 92 -1.46 5.65 -10.12
C ILE A 92 -2.79 6.05 -9.48
N ALA A 93 -3.47 7.08 -10.00
CA ALA A 93 -4.79 7.47 -9.51
C ALA A 93 -5.79 6.32 -9.65
N VAL A 94 -5.85 5.67 -10.82
CA VAL A 94 -6.70 4.51 -11.07
C VAL A 94 -6.37 3.35 -10.12
N ALA A 95 -5.09 3.04 -9.90
CA ALA A 95 -4.67 1.99 -8.97
C ALA A 95 -5.15 2.24 -7.54
N ILE A 96 -5.01 3.48 -7.04
CA ILE A 96 -5.51 3.85 -5.71
C ILE A 96 -7.05 3.77 -5.65
N ARG A 97 -7.76 4.27 -6.66
CA ARG A 97 -9.23 4.20 -6.72
C ARG A 97 -9.72 2.76 -6.67
N VAL A 98 -9.21 1.90 -7.55
CA VAL A 98 -9.52 0.46 -7.57
C VAL A 98 -9.26 -0.19 -6.21
N ARG A 99 -8.11 0.12 -5.59
CA ARG A 99 -7.73 -0.46 -4.29
C ARG A 99 -8.73 -0.15 -3.18
N LEU A 100 -9.28 1.06 -3.19
CA LEU A 100 -10.22 1.57 -2.19
C LEU A 100 -11.66 1.15 -2.50
N GLU A 101 -12.14 1.38 -3.72
CA GLU A 101 -13.50 1.09 -4.17
C GLU A 101 -13.89 -0.38 -3.97
N GLN A 102 -12.99 -1.32 -4.30
CA GLN A 102 -13.24 -2.76 -4.13
C GLN A 102 -13.48 -3.18 -2.67
N ASN A 103 -13.16 -2.30 -1.70
CA ASN A 103 -13.34 -2.54 -0.27
C ASN A 103 -14.36 -1.60 0.36
N ALA A 104 -15.21 -0.92 -0.43
CA ALA A 104 -16.23 0.00 0.08
C ALA A 104 -17.16 -0.67 1.11
N ALA A 105 -17.52 -1.96 0.91
CA ALA A 105 -18.33 -2.74 1.85
C ALA A 105 -17.60 -3.10 3.16
N HIS A 106 -16.28 -2.89 3.23
CA HIS A 106 -15.43 -3.27 4.36
C HIS A 106 -14.70 -2.07 5.00
N ARG A 107 -15.24 -0.84 4.85
CA ARG A 107 -14.67 0.39 5.44
C ARG A 107 -14.40 0.26 6.94
N GLU A 108 -15.35 -0.31 7.70
CA GLU A 108 -15.16 -0.49 9.14
C GLU A 108 -14.06 -1.50 9.47
N ALA A 109 -13.96 -2.60 8.73
CA ALA A 109 -12.86 -3.55 8.88
C ALA A 109 -11.50 -2.90 8.61
N ILE A 110 -11.42 -2.00 7.63
CA ILE A 110 -10.21 -1.22 7.35
C ILE A 110 -9.91 -0.24 8.49
N ARG A 111 -10.91 0.44 9.05
CA ARG A 111 -10.74 1.35 10.19
C ARG A 111 -10.15 0.61 11.40
N GLN A 112 -10.70 -0.57 11.72
CA GLN A 112 -10.19 -1.44 12.77
C GLN A 112 -8.76 -1.94 12.47
N ALA A 113 -8.46 -2.26 11.21
CA ALA A 113 -7.10 -2.67 10.80
C ALA A 113 -6.08 -1.55 11.04
N ILE A 114 -6.39 -0.31 10.66
CA ILE A 114 -5.53 0.86 10.87
C ILE A 114 -5.26 1.06 12.37
N ALA A 115 -6.31 0.98 13.21
CA ALA A 115 -6.17 1.13 14.66
C ALA A 115 -5.18 0.11 15.26
N GLN A 116 -5.20 -1.13 14.76
CA GLN A 116 -4.22 -2.14 15.18
C GLN A 116 -2.83 -1.92 14.60
N GLN A 117 -2.74 -1.51 13.33
CA GLN A 117 -1.48 -1.38 12.61
C GLN A 117 -0.62 -0.21 13.08
N ILE A 118 -1.21 0.81 13.70
CA ILE A 118 -0.51 1.97 14.27
C ILE A 118 0.24 1.60 15.56
N LEU A 119 -0.14 0.52 16.26
CA LEU A 119 0.53 0.10 17.48
C LEU A 119 2.02 -0.20 17.19
N PRO A 120 2.96 0.29 18.01
CA PRO A 120 4.40 0.12 17.76
C PRO A 120 4.85 -1.34 17.59
N THR A 121 4.19 -2.26 18.29
CA THR A 121 4.42 -3.71 18.21
C THR A 121 4.11 -4.30 16.83
N ASN A 122 3.22 -3.67 16.07
CA ASN A 122 2.83 -4.08 14.73
C ASN A 122 3.59 -3.33 13.63
N GLY A 123 4.33 -2.27 13.97
CA GLY A 123 4.97 -1.35 13.02
C GLY A 123 5.74 -2.03 11.87
N PRO A 124 6.66 -2.97 12.13
CA PRO A 124 7.41 -3.64 11.05
C PRO A 124 6.53 -4.44 10.08
N ARG A 125 5.44 -5.05 10.57
CA ARG A 125 4.49 -5.82 9.76
C ARG A 125 3.61 -4.89 8.94
N SER A 126 3.04 -3.88 9.57
CA SER A 126 2.25 -2.82 8.92
C SER A 126 3.04 -2.13 7.80
N MET A 127 4.29 -1.77 8.05
CA MET A 127 5.16 -1.12 7.06
C MET A 127 5.48 -2.04 5.89
N ARG A 128 5.68 -3.34 6.14
CA ARG A 128 5.91 -4.33 5.08
C ARG A 128 4.68 -4.49 4.19
N SER A 129 3.49 -4.55 4.79
CA SER A 129 2.23 -4.63 4.05
C SER A 129 1.99 -3.37 3.22
N LEU A 130 2.15 -2.18 3.81
CA LEU A 130 2.04 -0.91 3.08
C LEU A 130 3.04 -0.84 1.92
N TYR A 131 4.30 -1.22 2.16
CA TYR A 131 5.32 -1.25 1.12
C TYR A 131 4.92 -2.19 -0.03
N ARG A 132 4.42 -3.39 0.29
CA ARG A 132 3.95 -4.36 -0.71
C ARG A 132 2.79 -3.80 -1.54
N THR A 133 1.83 -3.12 -0.91
CA THR A 133 0.70 -2.48 -1.61
C THR A 133 1.18 -1.40 -2.59
N VAL A 134 2.05 -0.49 -2.15
CA VAL A 134 2.53 0.59 -3.05
C VAL A 134 3.49 0.09 -4.13
N ASP A 135 4.25 -0.97 -3.84
CA ASP A 135 5.09 -1.66 -4.82
C ASP A 135 4.23 -2.30 -5.92
N ALA A 136 3.15 -3.00 -5.54
CA ALA A 136 2.17 -3.55 -6.47
C ALA A 136 1.51 -2.48 -7.36
N MET A 137 1.14 -1.33 -6.79
CA MET A 137 0.60 -0.20 -7.55
C MET A 137 1.61 0.33 -8.59
N TRP A 138 2.88 0.49 -8.20
CA TRP A 138 3.92 0.93 -9.13
C TRP A 138 4.22 -0.10 -10.21
N TYR A 139 4.23 -1.38 -9.85
CA TYR A 139 4.40 -2.48 -10.79
C TYR A 139 3.29 -2.48 -11.84
N ALA A 140 2.02 -2.43 -11.42
CA ALA A 140 0.86 -2.36 -12.31
C ALA A 140 0.87 -1.07 -13.17
N ALA A 141 1.39 0.04 -12.65
CA ALA A 141 1.54 1.28 -13.40
C ALA A 141 2.67 1.25 -14.46
N GLY A 142 3.49 0.19 -14.48
CA GLY A 142 4.59 0.00 -15.43
C GLY A 142 5.91 0.67 -15.02
N ASP A 143 6.18 0.82 -13.71
CA ASP A 143 7.47 1.34 -13.23
C ASP A 143 8.62 0.37 -13.53
N THR A 144 9.63 0.85 -14.25
CA THR A 144 10.88 0.11 -14.54
C THR A 144 12.09 0.66 -13.79
N ALA A 145 11.90 1.57 -12.82
CA ALA A 145 13.00 2.16 -12.08
C ALA A 145 13.69 1.13 -11.16
N THR A 146 15.02 1.13 -11.10
CA THR A 146 15.80 0.20 -10.25
C THR A 146 16.67 0.89 -9.20
N ASP A 147 16.80 2.22 -9.25
CA ASP A 147 17.79 2.98 -8.46
C ASP A 147 17.15 3.80 -7.32
N PHE A 148 17.80 4.83 -6.78
CA PHE A 148 17.27 5.70 -5.71
C PHE A 148 15.85 6.26 -5.98
N ASN A 149 15.50 6.38 -7.26
CA ASN A 149 14.16 6.74 -7.72
C ASN A 149 13.10 5.72 -7.28
N PHE A 150 13.43 4.43 -7.23
CA PHE A 150 12.58 3.31 -6.81
C PHE A 150 12.06 3.49 -5.38
N TYR A 151 12.96 3.74 -4.42
CA TYR A 151 12.60 3.93 -3.01
C TYR A 151 11.86 5.25 -2.77
N THR A 152 12.30 6.33 -3.40
CA THR A 152 11.67 7.65 -3.26
C THR A 152 10.24 7.63 -3.78
N LYS A 153 9.99 7.00 -4.94
CA LYS A 153 8.64 6.82 -5.51
C LYS A 153 7.71 6.07 -4.57
N ARG A 154 8.18 4.99 -3.93
CA ARG A 154 7.38 4.18 -2.98
C ARG A 154 7.07 4.94 -1.70
N ALA A 155 8.04 5.68 -1.16
CA ALA A 155 7.81 6.53 0.00
C ALA A 155 6.78 7.64 -0.27
N LEU A 156 6.89 8.32 -1.41
CA LEU A 156 5.92 9.34 -1.82
C LEU A 156 4.53 8.75 -2.06
N LEU A 157 4.45 7.61 -2.76
CA LEU A 157 3.18 6.93 -3.01
C LEU A 157 2.53 6.44 -1.72
N ALA A 158 3.30 5.91 -0.76
CA ALA A 158 2.79 5.54 0.56
C ALA A 158 2.14 6.74 1.27
N GLY A 159 2.76 7.93 1.20
CA GLY A 159 2.15 9.15 1.73
C GLY A 159 0.84 9.53 1.03
N VAL A 160 0.79 9.44 -0.30
CA VAL A 160 -0.43 9.72 -1.08
C VAL A 160 -1.53 8.70 -0.75
N TYR A 161 -1.22 7.41 -0.82
CA TYR A 161 -2.16 6.33 -0.56
C TYR A 161 -2.72 6.41 0.87
N THR A 162 -1.87 6.47 1.90
CA THR A 162 -2.34 6.47 3.29
C THR A 162 -3.16 7.72 3.61
N SER A 163 -2.78 8.90 3.12
CA SER A 163 -3.60 10.11 3.32
C SER A 163 -4.94 10.05 2.59
N THR A 164 -4.97 9.48 1.38
CA THR A 164 -6.21 9.30 0.61
C THR A 164 -7.10 8.25 1.27
N LEU A 165 -6.55 7.14 1.74
CA LEU A 165 -7.27 6.11 2.48
C LEU A 165 -7.95 6.68 3.71
N LEU A 166 -7.24 7.48 4.51
CA LEU A 166 -7.81 8.10 5.71
C LEU A 166 -8.94 9.08 5.36
N TYR A 167 -8.77 9.88 4.32
CA TYR A 167 -9.83 10.77 3.84
C TYR A 167 -11.06 9.98 3.35
N TRP A 168 -10.82 8.94 2.54
CA TRP A 168 -11.85 8.08 1.97
C TRP A 168 -12.62 7.29 3.01
N LEU A 169 -12.05 6.99 4.18
CA LEU A 169 -12.78 6.32 5.26
C LEU A 169 -13.91 7.16 5.85
N ASP A 170 -13.86 8.48 5.71
CA ASP A 170 -14.84 9.42 6.28
C ASP A 170 -15.61 10.21 5.21
N ASP A 171 -15.40 9.89 3.93
CA ASP A 171 -16.09 10.50 2.80
C ASP A 171 -17.49 9.89 2.57
N ASP A 172 -18.53 10.72 2.68
CA ASP A 172 -19.93 10.37 2.44
C ASP A 172 -20.50 11.04 1.17
N SER A 173 -19.64 11.67 0.35
CA SER A 173 -20.04 12.23 -0.93
C SER A 173 -20.46 11.13 -1.93
N PRO A 174 -21.34 11.44 -2.90
CA PRO A 174 -21.74 10.49 -3.93
C PRO A 174 -20.52 9.92 -4.67
N ASP A 175 -20.45 8.60 -4.77
CA ASP A 175 -19.35 7.86 -5.42
C ASP A 175 -17.93 8.26 -4.94
N PHE A 176 -17.81 8.80 -3.73
CA PHE A 176 -16.56 9.28 -3.12
C PHE A 176 -15.86 10.40 -3.92
N GLU A 177 -16.62 11.28 -4.58
CA GLU A 177 -16.06 12.36 -5.41
C GLU A 177 -15.07 13.26 -4.66
N ASP A 178 -15.30 13.53 -3.37
CA ASP A 178 -14.42 14.34 -2.54
C ASP A 178 -13.05 13.65 -2.31
N SER A 179 -13.05 12.33 -2.11
CA SER A 179 -11.83 11.52 -2.01
C SER A 179 -11.03 11.54 -3.30
N TRP A 180 -11.70 11.50 -4.45
CA TRP A 180 -11.05 11.53 -5.76
C TRP A 180 -10.44 12.90 -6.05
N ALA A 181 -11.16 13.97 -5.71
CA ALA A 181 -10.60 15.31 -5.77
C ALA A 181 -9.42 15.49 -4.80
N PHE A 182 -9.47 14.90 -3.61
CA PHE A 182 -8.36 14.88 -2.66
C PHE A 182 -7.15 14.14 -3.21
N LEU A 183 -7.34 12.95 -3.76
CA LEU A 183 -6.30 12.14 -4.41
C LEU A 183 -5.58 12.93 -5.51
N ASP A 184 -6.33 13.57 -6.40
CA ASP A 184 -5.78 14.34 -7.51
C ASP A 184 -4.88 15.48 -6.99
N ARG A 185 -5.33 16.22 -5.96
CA ARG A 185 -4.50 17.24 -5.27
C ARG A 185 -3.24 16.65 -4.65
N ARG A 186 -3.31 15.46 -4.04
CA ARG A 186 -2.14 14.79 -3.43
C ARG A 186 -1.12 14.39 -4.48
N ILE A 187 -1.56 13.88 -5.63
CA ILE A 187 -0.68 13.54 -6.77
C ILE A 187 -0.03 14.81 -7.34
N GLU A 188 -0.78 15.91 -7.46
CA GLU A 188 -0.24 17.20 -7.91
C GLU A 188 0.84 17.74 -6.99
N ASN A 189 0.65 17.64 -5.67
CA ASN A 189 1.65 18.05 -4.69
C ASN A 189 2.97 17.28 -4.87
N VAL A 190 2.91 15.96 -5.12
CA VAL A 190 4.10 15.14 -5.40
C VAL A 190 4.82 15.63 -6.67
N MET A 191 4.08 15.92 -7.74
CA MET A 191 4.67 16.49 -8.96
C MET A 191 5.33 17.85 -8.69
N GLY A 192 4.74 18.67 -7.80
CA GLY A 192 5.32 19.94 -7.35
C GLY A 192 6.66 19.76 -6.64
N ILE A 193 6.76 18.79 -5.73
CA ILE A 193 8.00 18.45 -5.01
C ILE A 193 9.09 18.04 -5.99
N GLU A 194 8.78 17.18 -6.96
CA GLU A 194 9.77 16.73 -7.95
C GLU A 194 10.25 17.88 -8.86
N LYS A 195 9.35 18.79 -9.25
CA LYS A 195 9.73 20.02 -9.97
C LYS A 195 10.64 20.93 -9.13
N ALA A 196 10.37 21.08 -7.84
CA ALA A 196 11.19 21.88 -6.94
C ALA A 196 12.60 21.29 -6.77
N LYS A 197 12.71 19.98 -6.54
CA LYS A 197 14.00 19.26 -6.48
C LYS A 197 14.81 19.45 -7.76
N ALA A 198 14.17 19.30 -8.93
CA ALA A 198 14.83 19.50 -10.22
C ALA A 198 15.33 20.95 -10.40
N ARG A 199 14.56 21.95 -9.95
CA ARG A 199 14.99 23.36 -9.96
C ARG A 199 16.22 23.56 -9.07
N ILE A 200 16.21 23.09 -7.83
CA ILE A 200 17.34 23.22 -6.90
C ILE A 200 18.59 22.55 -7.47
N LYS A 201 18.48 21.34 -8.02
CA LYS A 201 19.62 20.64 -8.65
C LYS A 201 20.23 21.47 -9.78
N ARG A 202 19.41 22.10 -10.63
CA ARG A 202 19.91 23.01 -11.68
C ARG A 202 20.59 24.24 -11.09
N PHE A 203 20.03 24.87 -10.07
CA PHE A 203 20.67 26.03 -9.43
C PHE A 203 22.03 25.66 -8.81
N VAL A 204 22.13 24.52 -8.14
CA VAL A 204 23.39 24.03 -7.54
C VAL A 204 24.41 23.65 -8.62
N SER A 205 23.99 23.06 -9.75
CA SER A 205 24.91 22.71 -10.84
C SER A 205 25.42 23.91 -11.63
N HIS A 206 24.69 25.04 -11.59
CA HIS A 206 25.10 26.31 -12.22
C HIS A 206 25.75 27.28 -11.22
N ALA A 207 25.87 26.91 -9.95
CA ALA A 207 26.63 27.69 -8.99
C ALA A 207 28.11 27.68 -9.40
N PRO A 208 28.81 28.83 -9.39
CA PRO A 208 30.23 28.87 -9.68
C PRO A 208 30.95 27.91 -8.72
N LYS A 209 31.81 27.04 -9.27
CA LYS A 209 32.66 26.18 -8.44
C LYS A 209 33.37 27.06 -7.42
N PRO A 210 33.43 26.67 -6.13
CA PRO A 210 34.13 27.47 -5.14
C PRO A 210 35.54 27.74 -5.68
N LEU A 211 35.93 29.01 -5.67
CA LEU A 211 37.27 29.42 -6.10
C LEU A 211 38.27 28.54 -5.34
N ASP A 212 39.06 27.77 -6.09
CA ASP A 212 40.22 27.05 -5.55
C ASP A 212 41.23 28.11 -5.11
N ARG A 213 40.99 28.70 -3.93
CA ARG A 213 41.92 29.55 -3.22
C ARG A 213 42.90 28.63 -2.53
N ASN A 214 43.73 27.95 -3.32
CA ASN A 214 44.95 27.35 -2.82
C ASN A 214 46.09 28.38 -2.95
N PRO A 215 46.43 29.12 -1.87
CA PRO A 215 47.46 30.16 -1.93
C PRO A 215 48.88 29.61 -2.13
N PHE A 216 49.08 28.29 -2.22
CA PHE A 216 50.41 27.66 -2.27
C PHE A 216 50.83 27.12 -3.64
N ARG A 217 50.10 27.43 -4.73
CA ARG A 217 50.44 26.85 -6.05
C ARG A 217 51.66 27.49 -6.75
N HIS A 218 52.25 28.55 -6.20
CA HIS A 218 53.45 29.19 -6.76
C HIS A 218 54.53 29.43 -5.71
N ARG A 219 55.37 28.42 -5.49
CA ARG A 219 56.81 28.56 -5.21
C ARG A 219 57.49 27.22 -5.48
N ARG A 220 57.90 27.04 -6.74
CA ARG A 220 59.06 26.21 -7.07
C ARG A 220 60.06 27.15 -7.75
N VAL A 221 61.13 27.44 -7.03
CA VAL A 221 62.43 27.85 -7.58
C VAL A 221 63.34 26.68 -7.31
#